data_AF-A0A932IN12-F1
#
_entry.id   AF-A0A932IN12-F1
#
_cell.length_a   1.000
_cell.length_b   1.000
_cell.length_c   1.000
_cell.angle_alpha   90.00
_cell.angle_beta   90.00
_cell.angle_gamma   90.00
#
_symmetry.space_group_name_H-M   'P 1'
#
loop_
_entity.id
_entity.type
_entity.pdbx_description
1 polymer ?
#
loop_
_entity_poly.entity_id
_entity_poly.type
_entity_poly.pdbx_seq_one_letter_code
_entity_poly.pdbx_strand_id
1 'polypeptide(L)'
;MESHSFMDLDNPVIQLCMDGARAEFEHRIEAARSLYQQAWEAHSDDYEACIAAHYVARFQETPAETLRWNQIALDHANAVHDERVKDFYPSLYLNLGCSYET
;
A
#
# COMPACT_ATOMS: atom_id res chain seq x y z
N MET A 1 -12.02 -26.16 0.50
CA MET A 1 -11.68 -26.08 -0.93
C MET A 1 -11.54 -24.61 -1.24
N GLU A 2 -10.28 -24.18 -1.18
CA GLU A 2 -9.65 -22.93 -1.67
C GLU A 2 -10.45 -21.63 -1.50
N SER A 3 -10.24 -20.97 -0.36
CA SER A 3 -10.46 -19.53 -0.27
C SER A 3 -9.30 -18.87 -1.01
N HIS A 4 -9.47 -18.68 -2.32
CA HIS A 4 -8.67 -17.71 -3.03
C HIS A 4 -9.07 -16.32 -2.51
N SER A 5 -8.19 -15.69 -1.73
CA SER A 5 -8.18 -14.24 -1.57
C SER A 5 -7.82 -13.67 -2.94
N PHE A 6 -8.79 -13.60 -3.85
CA PHE A 6 -8.60 -12.95 -5.14
C PHE A 6 -8.74 -11.45 -4.86
N MET A 7 -7.62 -10.74 -4.95
CA MET A 7 -7.62 -9.28 -4.98
C MET A 7 -8.58 -8.84 -6.08
N ASP A 8 -9.57 -8.00 -5.72
CA ASP A 8 -10.57 -7.51 -6.65
C ASP A 8 -9.92 -6.56 -7.65
N LEU A 9 -9.66 -7.06 -8.87
CA LEU A 9 -8.96 -6.30 -9.91
C LEU A 9 -9.82 -5.21 -10.54
N ASP A 10 -11.12 -5.17 -10.25
CA ASP A 10 -12.01 -4.09 -10.65
C ASP A 10 -12.02 -2.93 -9.62
N ASN A 11 -11.36 -3.12 -8.47
CA ASN A 11 -11.22 -2.09 -7.45
C ASN A 11 -10.32 -0.94 -7.94
N PRO A 12 -10.83 0.32 -7.97
CA PRO A 12 -10.06 1.46 -8.47
C PRO A 12 -8.73 1.71 -7.75
N VAL A 13 -8.67 1.48 -6.43
CA VAL A 13 -7.44 1.65 -5.63
C VAL A 13 -6.39 0.61 -6.03
N ILE A 14 -6.82 -0.64 -6.23
CA ILE A 14 -5.93 -1.72 -6.67
C ILE A 14 -5.41 -1.42 -8.08
N GLN A 15 -6.26 -0.97 -8.99
CA GLN A 15 -5.86 -0.59 -10.35
C GLN A 15 -4.84 0.55 -10.35
N LEU A 16 -5.08 1.61 -9.55
CA LEU A 16 -4.13 2.71 -9.41
C LEU A 16 -2.78 2.24 -8.83
N CYS A 17 -2.79 1.33 -7.86
CA CYS A 17 -1.56 0.75 -7.31
C CYS A 17 -0.81 -0.13 -8.32
N MET A 18 -1.54 -0.91 -9.13
CA MET A 18 -0.96 -1.71 -10.22
C MET A 18 -0.34 -0.83 -11.31
N ASP A 19 -1.04 0.24 -11.70
CA ASP A 19 -0.52 1.22 -12.66
C ASP A 19 0.69 1.96 -12.11
N GLY A 20 0.67 2.31 -10.82
CA GLY A 20 1.83 2.85 -10.12
C GLY A 20 3.02 1.91 -10.18
N ALA A 21 2.82 0.62 -9.87
CA ALA A 21 3.88 -0.38 -9.88
C ALA A 21 4.47 -0.60 -11.28
N ARG A 22 3.62 -0.55 -12.32
CA ARG A 22 4.08 -0.55 -13.71
C ARG A 22 4.91 0.69 -14.04
N ALA A 23 4.48 1.88 -13.61
CA ALA A 23 5.23 3.11 -13.80
C ALA A 23 6.59 3.08 -13.08
N GLU A 24 6.68 2.51 -11.87
CA GLU A 24 7.95 2.28 -11.18
C GLU A 24 8.89 1.36 -11.96
N PHE A 25 8.38 0.24 -12.47
CA PHE A 25 9.15 -0.72 -13.28
C PHE A 25 9.70 -0.07 -14.55
N GLU A 26 8.96 0.89 -15.12
CA GLU A 26 9.38 1.70 -16.26
C GLU A 26 10.22 2.93 -15.87
N HIS A 27 10.66 3.04 -14.61
CA HIS A 27 11.43 4.17 -14.07
C HIS A 27 10.73 5.54 -14.15
N ARG A 28 9.39 5.57 -14.25
CA ARG A 28 8.58 6.79 -14.25
C ARG A 28 8.14 7.17 -12.83
N ILE A 29 9.11 7.55 -12.00
CA ILE A 29 8.94 7.73 -10.54
C ILE A 29 7.85 8.75 -10.17
N GLU A 30 7.83 9.93 -10.81
CA GLU A 30 6.81 10.95 -10.50
C GLU A 30 5.39 10.50 -10.87
N ALA A 31 5.26 9.71 -11.95
CA ALA A 31 3.98 9.13 -12.34
C ALA A 31 3.53 8.09 -11.30
N ALA A 32 4.43 7.23 -10.84
CA ALA A 32 4.16 6.27 -9.78
C ALA A 32 3.71 6.97 -8.48
N ARG A 33 4.45 7.98 -8.01
CA ARG A 33 4.09 8.78 -6.83
C ARG A 33 2.69 9.38 -6.94
N SER A 34 2.36 9.96 -8.11
CA SER A 34 1.03 10.53 -8.37
C SER A 34 -0.08 9.47 -8.36
N LEU A 35 0.17 8.28 -8.93
CA LEU A 35 -0.80 7.18 -8.96
C LEU A 35 -1.08 6.63 -7.55
N TYR A 36 -0.05 6.49 -6.71
CA TYR A 36 -0.23 6.06 -5.32
C TYR A 36 -0.96 7.10 -4.46
N GLN A 37 -0.68 8.39 -4.68
CA GLN A 37 -1.42 9.46 -4.01
C GLN A 37 -2.91 9.45 -4.41
N GLN A 38 -3.22 9.26 -5.69
CA GLN A 38 -4.61 9.09 -6.16
C GLN A 38 -5.27 7.85 -5.55
N ALA A 39 -4.53 6.74 -5.42
CA ALA A 39 -5.04 5.53 -4.77
C ALA A 39 -5.42 5.80 -3.30
N TRP A 40 -4.60 6.57 -2.58
CA TRP A 40 -4.88 7.00 -1.21
C TRP A 40 -6.13 7.89 -1.14
N GLU A 41 -6.26 8.86 -2.05
CA GLU A 41 -7.43 9.75 -2.09
C GLU A 41 -8.74 9.05 -2.48
N ALA A 42 -8.63 7.95 -3.23
CA ALA A 42 -9.78 7.19 -3.73
C ALA A 42 -10.28 6.10 -2.77
N HIS A 43 -9.55 5.80 -1.69
CA HIS A 43 -9.93 4.71 -0.79
C HIS A 43 -11.31 4.91 -0.17
N SER A 44 -11.99 3.82 0.13
CA SER A 44 -13.34 3.79 0.71
C SER A 44 -13.44 2.88 1.94
N ASP A 45 -12.48 1.98 2.13
CA ASP A 45 -12.37 1.11 3.30
C ASP A 45 -10.92 0.96 3.81
N ASP A 46 -10.76 0.33 4.97
CA ASP A 46 -9.45 0.10 5.60
C ASP A 46 -8.55 -0.85 4.79
N TYR A 47 -9.12 -1.74 3.98
CA TYR A 47 -8.34 -2.65 3.15
C TYR A 47 -7.67 -1.87 2.01
N GLU A 48 -8.43 -1.03 1.31
CA GLU A 48 -7.95 -0.12 0.29
C GLU A 48 -6.94 0.88 0.87
N ALA A 49 -7.23 1.47 2.03
CA ALA A 49 -6.34 2.40 2.71
C ALA A 49 -4.99 1.75 3.08
N CYS A 50 -5.00 0.51 3.58
CA CYS A 50 -3.80 -0.28 3.84
C CYS A 50 -2.92 -0.42 2.58
N ILE A 51 -3.53 -0.82 1.46
CA ILE A 51 -2.81 -1.01 0.19
C ILE A 51 -2.22 0.31 -0.30
N ALA A 52 -3.03 1.37 -0.35
CA ALA A 52 -2.59 2.67 -0.84
C ALA A 52 -1.46 3.24 0.01
N ALA A 53 -1.61 3.24 1.34
CA ALA A 53 -0.59 3.73 2.27
C ALA A 53 0.74 2.98 2.16
N HIS A 54 0.69 1.64 1.95
CA HIS A 54 1.88 0.83 1.73
C HIS A 54 2.69 1.31 0.51
N TYR A 55 2.01 1.65 -0.58
CA TYR A 55 2.69 2.17 -1.77
C TYR A 55 3.14 3.63 -1.62
N VAL A 56 2.34 4.48 -0.97
CA VAL A 56 2.72 5.87 -0.68
C VAL A 56 4.01 5.94 0.14
N ALA A 57 4.20 5.03 1.10
CA ALA A 57 5.40 4.97 1.94
C ALA A 57 6.73 4.89 1.15
N ARG A 58 6.69 4.39 -0.09
CA ARG A 58 7.90 4.12 -0.90
C ARG A 58 8.55 5.37 -1.51
N PHE A 59 7.83 6.50 -1.56
CA PHE A 59 8.27 7.74 -2.24
C PHE A 59 8.30 8.96 -1.32
N GLN A 60 8.56 8.75 -0.03
CA GLN A 60 8.66 9.83 0.92
C GLN A 60 10.06 10.44 0.94
N GLU A 61 10.13 11.75 1.18
CA GLU A 61 11.38 12.52 1.15
C GLU A 61 12.23 12.32 2.41
N THR A 62 11.62 11.82 3.49
CA THR A 62 12.30 11.62 4.77
C THR A 62 12.00 10.23 5.34
N PRO A 63 12.94 9.62 6.08
CA PRO A 63 12.69 8.36 6.79
C PRO A 63 11.52 8.45 7.77
N ALA A 64 11.32 9.62 8.42
CA ALA A 64 10.21 9.84 9.32
C ALA A 64 8.85 9.76 8.62
N GLU A 65 8.73 10.30 7.41
CA GLU A 65 7.50 10.18 6.61
C GLU A 65 7.31 8.75 6.08
N THR A 66 8.38 8.05 5.67
CA THR A 66 8.31 6.62 5.33
C THR A 66 7.78 5.79 6.50
N LEU A 67 8.32 6.00 7.70
CA LEU A 67 7.87 5.33 8.92
C LEU A 67 6.40 5.62 9.21
N ARG A 68 6.01 6.90 9.15
CA ARG A 68 4.63 7.33 9.37
C ARG A 68 3.67 6.61 8.42
N TRP A 69 3.97 6.55 7.12
CA TRP A 69 3.11 5.90 6.14
C TRP A 69 3.06 4.37 6.29
N ASN A 70 4.19 3.73 6.64
CA ASN A 70 4.19 2.31 6.97
C ASN A 70 3.37 2.00 8.24
N GLN A 71 3.38 2.89 9.23
CA GLN A 71 2.52 2.77 10.40
C GLN A 71 1.04 2.93 10.04
N ILE A 72 0.70 3.92 9.22
CA ILE A 72 -0.68 4.11 8.72
C ILE A 72 -1.16 2.85 8.00
N ALA A 73 -0.33 2.26 7.14
CA ALA A 73 -0.67 1.02 6.43
C ALA A 73 -0.96 -0.12 7.41
N LEU A 74 -0.13 -0.30 8.44
CA LEU A 74 -0.33 -1.32 9.46
C LEU A 74 -1.58 -1.07 10.33
N ASP A 75 -1.86 0.18 10.69
CA ASP A 75 -3.02 0.54 11.50
C ASP A 75 -4.32 0.22 10.75
N HIS A 76 -4.41 0.59 9.47
CA HIS A 76 -5.53 0.19 8.62
C HIS A 76 -5.60 -1.32 8.43
N ALA A 77 -4.47 -2.01 8.26
CA ALA A 77 -4.46 -3.46 8.14
C ALA A 77 -5.09 -4.14 9.37
N ASN A 78 -4.77 -3.64 10.58
CA ASN A 78 -5.32 -4.13 11.84
C ASN A 78 -6.81 -3.80 12.02
N ALA A 79 -7.32 -2.78 11.34
CA ALA A 79 -8.74 -2.42 11.33
C ALA A 79 -9.58 -3.28 10.38
N VAL A 80 -8.96 -3.94 9.38
CA VAL A 80 -9.66 -4.88 8.50
C VAL A 80 -10.09 -6.12 9.28
N HIS A 81 -11.40 -6.38 9.32
CA HIS A 81 -12.00 -7.50 10.05
C HIS A 81 -12.15 -8.78 9.23
N ASP A 82 -11.59 -8.82 8.01
CA ASP A 82 -11.66 -9.98 7.13
C ASP A 82 -10.28 -10.45 6.67
N GLU A 83 -10.27 -11.61 6.00
CA GLU A 83 -9.06 -12.35 5.65
C GLU A 83 -8.25 -11.72 4.51
N ARG A 84 -8.80 -10.74 3.76
CA ARG A 84 -8.15 -10.16 2.57
C ARG A 84 -6.81 -9.52 2.90
N VAL A 85 -6.68 -8.98 4.11
CA VAL A 85 -5.48 -8.27 4.56
C VAL A 85 -4.32 -9.19 4.94
N LYS A 86 -4.57 -10.49 5.14
CA LYS A 86 -3.59 -11.40 5.76
C LYS A 86 -2.28 -11.49 5.00
N ASP A 87 -2.35 -11.49 3.68
CA ASP A 87 -1.18 -11.61 2.81
C ASP A 87 -0.30 -10.34 2.82
N PHE A 88 -0.80 -9.22 3.35
CA PHE A 88 -0.06 -7.97 3.45
C PHE A 88 0.84 -7.89 4.70
N TYR A 89 0.45 -8.53 5.81
CA TYR A 89 1.19 -8.41 7.08
C TYR A 89 2.71 -8.67 6.98
N PRO A 90 3.21 -9.68 6.25
CA PRO A 90 4.65 -9.89 6.13
C PRO A 90 5.39 -8.66 5.57
N SER A 91 4.86 -8.05 4.51
CA SER A 91 5.44 -6.87 3.88
C SER A 91 5.34 -5.64 4.78
N LEU A 92 4.23 -5.48 5.51
CA LEU A 92 4.03 -4.37 6.43
C LEU A 92 5.04 -4.41 7.59
N TYR A 93 5.23 -5.57 8.23
CA TYR A 93 6.21 -5.70 9.31
C TYR A 93 7.65 -5.53 8.82
N LEU A 94 7.98 -6.04 7.64
CA LEU A 94 9.30 -5.83 7.03
C LEU A 94 9.57 -4.33 6.81
N ASN A 95 8.65 -3.63 6.14
CA ASN A 95 8.82 -2.21 5.83
C ASN A 95 8.85 -1.34 7.09
N LEU A 96 8.05 -1.67 8.11
CA LEU A 96 8.08 -0.98 9.40
C LEU A 96 9.44 -1.17 10.08
N GLY A 97 9.98 -2.40 10.11
CA GLY A 97 11.30 -2.69 10.64
C GLY A 97 12.41 -1.93 9.90
N CYS A 98 12.43 -1.99 8.57
CA CYS A 98 13.39 -1.25 7.75
C CYS A 98 13.32 0.27 7.98
N SER A 99 12.13 0.82 8.24
CA SER A 99 11.95 2.25 8.51
C SER A 99 12.65 2.73 9.80
N TYR A 100 12.98 1.81 10.72
CA TYR A 100 13.75 2.13 11.94
C TYR A 100 15.27 1.99 11.77
N GLU A 101 15.73 1.45 10.64
CA GLU A 101 17.17 1.26 10.35
C GLU A 101 17.79 2.44 9.59
N THR A 102 16.96 3.30 9.00
CA THR A 102 17.34 4.41 8.11
C THR A 102 17.08 5.77 8.74
#